data_AF-A0A1S1PAD3-F1
#
_entry.id   AF-A0A1S1PAD3-F1
#
_cell.length_a   1.000
_cell.length_b   1.000
_cell.length_c   1.000
_cell.angle_alpha   90.00
_cell.angle_beta   90.00
_cell.angle_gamma   90.00
#
_symmetry.space_group_name_H-M   'P 1'
#
loop_
_entity.id
_entity.type
_entity.pdbx_description
1 polymer ?
#
loop_
_entity_poly.entity_id
_entity_poly.type
_entity_poly.pdbx_seq_one_letter_code
_entity_poly.pdbx_strand_id
1 'polypeptide(L)' 'MLTNSIIGMVRRRWRSERPFEGSTKESLERKIQSGAVREDVKEQARRELQLRKDQRLIS' A
#
# COMPACT_ATOMS: atom_id res chain seq x y z
N MET A 1 -2.19 5.07 -21.77
CA MET A 1 -1.70 4.05 -20.82
C MET A 1 -0.74 4.70 -19.80
N LEU A 2 -1.27 5.37 -18.76
CA LEU A 2 -0.46 6.04 -17.72
C LEU A 2 -0.66 5.42 -16.33
N THR A 3 -1.79 4.75 -16.10
CA THR A 3 -2.18 4.11 -14.83
C THR A 3 -1.28 2.93 -14.45
N ASN A 4 -0.90 2.08 -15.42
CA ASN A 4 0.01 0.94 -15.16
C ASN A 4 1.40 1.39 -14.70
N SER A 5 1.90 2.51 -15.22
CA SER A 5 3.20 3.06 -14.85
C SER A 5 3.21 3.62 -13.43
N ILE A 6 2.12 4.26 -12.99
CA ILE A 6 1.98 4.79 -11.63
C ILE A 6 1.87 3.65 -10.61
N ILE A 7 1.04 2.64 -10.89
CA ILE A 7 0.87 1.47 -10.02
C ILE A 7 2.19 0.72 -9.83
N GLY A 8 2.93 0.48 -10.92
CA GLY A 8 4.24 -0.18 -10.86
C GLY A 8 5.30 0.61 -10.09
N MET A 9 5.24 1.94 -10.13
CA MET A 9 6.15 2.82 -9.39
C MET A 9 5.82 2.81 -7.89
N VAL A 10 4.54 2.84 -7.53
CA VAL A 10 4.08 2.73 -6.13
C VAL A 10 4.49 1.37 -5.54
N ARG A 11 4.22 0.25 -6.23
CA ARG A 11 4.61 -1.08 -5.74
C ARG A 11 6.11 -1.22 -5.48
N ARG A 12 6.95 -0.71 -6.38
CA ARG A 12 8.42 -0.73 -6.19
C ARG A 12 8.84 0.08 -4.98
N ARG A 13 8.24 1.26 -4.78
CA ARG A 13 8.55 2.11 -3.63
C ARG A 13 8.09 1.50 -2.31
N TRP A 14 6.94 0.84 -2.26
CA TRP A 14 6.45 0.17 -1.05
C TRP A 14 7.30 -1.04 -0.64
N ARG A 15 8.10 -1.61 -1.55
CA ARG A 15 9.03 -2.70 -1.27
C ARG A 15 10.44 -2.24 -0.88
N SER A 16 10.72 -0.94 -0.86
CA SER A 16 12.04 -0.45 -0.42
C SER A 16 12.17 -0.52 1.11
N GLU A 17 13.41 -0.49 1.63
CA GLU A 17 13.66 -0.48 3.08
C GLU A 17 13.05 0.73 3.79
N ARG A 18 12.92 1.86 3.08
CA ARG A 18 12.37 3.11 3.61
C ARG A 18 11.36 3.72 2.64
N PRO A 19 10.15 3.15 2.55
CA PRO A 19 9.16 3.52 1.52
C PRO A 19 8.67 4.97 1.66
N PHE A 20 8.75 5.51 2.87
CA PHE A 20 8.22 6.83 3.26
C PHE A 20 9.30 7.89 3.50
N GLU A 21 10.58 7.56 3.34
CA GLU A 21 11.67 8.52 3.55
C GLU A 21 11.55 9.72 2.60
N GLY A 22 11.75 10.92 3.16
CA GLY A 22 11.55 12.19 2.47
C GLY A 22 10.09 12.57 2.17
N SER A 23 9.10 11.79 2.62
CA SER A 23 7.68 12.11 2.41
C SER A 23 7.11 12.89 3.59
N THR A 24 6.49 14.03 3.30
CA THR A 24 5.69 14.76 4.30
C THR A 24 4.34 14.10 4.51
N LYS A 25 3.73 14.33 5.67
CA LYS A 25 2.37 13.85 6.00
C LYS A 25 1.36 14.20 4.90
N GLU A 26 1.36 15.44 4.42
CA GLU A 26 0.47 15.90 3.34
C GLU A 26 0.73 15.21 1.99
N SER A 27 1.98 14.82 1.70
CA SER A 27 2.30 14.06 0.49
C SER A 27 1.74 12.64 0.56
N LEU A 28 1.80 12.02 1.74
CA LEU A 28 1.23 10.70 1.99
C LEU A 28 -0.30 10.73 1.91
N GLU A 29 -0.93 11.75 2.51
CA GLU A 29 -2.38 11.95 2.46
C GLU A 29 -2.88 12.16 1.03
N ARG A 30 -2.18 12.96 0.21
CA ARG A 30 -2.50 13.11 -1.22
C ARG A 30 -2.39 11.81 -2.02
N LYS A 31 -1.41 10.95 -1.71
CA LYS A 31 -1.26 9.64 -2.38
C LYS A 31 -2.41 8.69 -2.03
N ILE A 32 -2.93 8.77 -0.80
CA ILE A 32 -4.08 7.98 -0.33
C ILE A 32 -5.40 8.47 -0.97
N GLN A 33 -5.51 9.74 -1.32
CA GLN A 33 -6.70 10.29 -2.00
C GLN A 33 -6.88 9.81 -3.46
N SER A 34 -5.87 9.21 -4.07
CA SER A 34 -6.03 8.55 -5.37
C SER A 34 -6.88 7.28 -5.23
N GLY A 35 -8.05 7.24 -5.88
CA GLY A 35 -8.99 6.11 -5.77
C GLY A 35 -8.37 4.74 -6.09
N ALA A 36 -7.44 4.69 -7.05
CA ALA A 36 -6.73 3.46 -7.39
C ALA A 36 -5.76 3.00 -6.28
N VAL A 37 -5.06 3.94 -5.63
CA VAL A 37 -4.16 3.63 -4.51
C VAL A 37 -4.97 3.24 -3.27
N ARG A 38 -6.13 3.88 -3.06
CA ARG A 38 -7.01 3.61 -1.92
C ARG A 38 -7.51 2.17 -1.93
N GLU A 39 -7.95 1.66 -3.07
CA GLU A 39 -8.44 0.27 -3.17
C GLU A 39 -7.30 -0.76 -3.05
N ASP A 40 -6.13 -0.51 -3.66
CA ASP A 40 -4.96 -1.40 -3.53
C ASP A 40 -4.48 -1.47 -2.06
N VAL A 41 -4.45 -0.33 -1.35
CA VAL A 41 -4.09 -0.27 0.09
C VAL A 41 -5.13 -0.98 0.96
N LYS A 42 -6.43 -0.80 0.70
CA LYS A 42 -7.49 -1.52 1.43
C LYS A 42 -7.40 -3.02 1.22
N GLU A 43 -7.17 -3.47 0.00
CA GLU A 43 -7.04 -4.88 -0.31
C GLU A 43 -5.81 -5.49 0.37
N GLN A 44 -4.68 -4.77 0.36
CA GLN A 44 -3.47 -5.20 1.05
C GLN A 44 -3.70 -5.29 2.58
N ALA A 45 -4.35 -4.29 3.18
CA ALA A 45 -4.72 -4.31 4.59
C ALA A 45 -5.67 -5.48 4.95
N ARG A 46 -6.64 -5.79 4.08
CA ARG A 46 -7.53 -6.96 4.27
C ARG A 46 -6.75 -8.28 4.23
N ARG A 47 -5.84 -8.44 3.27
CA ARG A 47 -5.00 -9.65 3.15
C ARG A 47 -4.11 -9.84 4.38
N GLU A 48 -3.54 -8.75 4.90
CA GLU A 48 -2.69 -8.82 6.08
C GLU A 48 -3.48 -9.14 7.36
N LEU A 49 -4.69 -8.58 7.49
CA LEU A 49 -5.63 -8.94 8.56
C LEU A 49 -6.03 -10.42 8.50
N GLN A 50 -6.29 -10.94 7.30
CA GLN A 50 -6.62 -12.36 7.10
C GLN A 50 -5.44 -13.26 7.48
N LEU A 51 -4.24 -12.95 7.00
CA LEU A 51 -3.01 -13.68 7.36
C LEU A 51 -2.80 -13.75 8.88
N ARG A 52 -3.04 -12.64 9.61
CA ARG A 52 -2.92 -12.61 11.07
C ARG A 52 -4.02 -13.41 11.78
N LYS A 53 -5.23 -13.47 11.22
CA LYS A 53 -6.31 -14.31 11.75
C LYS A 53 -6.00 -15.78 11.55
N ASP A 54 -5.52 -16.15 10.37
CA ASP A 54 -5.18 -17.54 10.04
C ASP A 54 -3.99 -18.01 10.88
N GLN A 55 -2.97 -17.16 11.10
CA GLN A 55 -1.88 -17.44 12.04
C GLN A 55 -2.35 -17.64 13.49
N ARG A 56 -3.38 -16.91 13.93
CA ARG A 56 -3.96 -17.08 15.27
C ARG A 56 -4.80 -18.34 15.41
N LEU A 57 -5.36 -18.87 14.32
CA LEU A 57 -6.17 -20.10 14.34
C LEU A 57 -5.31 -21.37 14.28
N ILE A 58 -4.06 -21.24 13.81
CA ILE A 58 -3.09 -22.34 13.75
C ILE A 58 -2.31 -22.48 15.07
N SER A 59 -2.35 -21.46 15.94
CA SER A 59 -1.59 -21.40 17.19
C SER A 59 -2.38 -21.85 18.42
#